data_AF-A0A811QX23-F1
#
_entry.id   AF-A0A811QX23-F1
#
_cell.length_a   1.000
_cell.length_b   1.000
_cell.length_c   1.000
_cell.angle_alpha   90.00
_cell.angle_beta   90.00
_cell.angle_gamma   90.00
#
_symmetry.space_group_name_H-M   'P 1'
#
loop_
_entity.id
_entity.type
_entity.pdbx_description
1 polymer ?
#
loop_
_entity_poly.entity_id
_entity_poly.type
_entity_poly.pdbx_seq_one_letter_code
_entity_poly.pdbx_strand_id
1 'polypeptide(L)'
;MATKISHTYDDHFVVWFEADAIRTTLSDSGDVVDSWLDKIYRIHLRRLNRLVVGLDVEWHPCTYRGDVQPVAVLQICVGHRCLIFQILHADYIPESLFGFLADDRFTFVGVGVHDDAAKLRLDHGLEVGRAVDLRSLAANTLKQPALGTAGLQALVSEVMGVKMEKPQHVRRSAWDARNLSSDQLMYACADAFASFEFCNKFVMHSRMRFELPYFLQHKLEAIPCCAHV
;
A
#
# COMPACT_ATOMS: atom_id res chain seq x y z
N MET A 1 -10.77 -9.98 -4.02
CA MET A 1 -10.92 -8.76 -4.87
C MET A 1 -11.72 -7.72 -4.09
N ALA A 2 -11.70 -6.43 -4.45
CA ALA A 2 -12.83 -5.60 -4.06
C ALA A 2 -14.11 -6.19 -4.67
N THR A 3 -15.05 -6.67 -3.86
CA THR A 3 -16.20 -7.47 -4.31
C THR A 3 -17.43 -6.61 -4.57
N LYS A 4 -17.47 -5.43 -3.95
CA LYS A 4 -18.62 -4.55 -3.98
C LYS A 4 -18.20 -3.13 -3.69
N ILE A 5 -18.85 -2.19 -4.36
CA ILE A 5 -18.83 -0.78 -3.97
C ILE A 5 -20.25 -0.32 -3.67
N SER A 6 -20.39 0.47 -2.62
CA SER A 6 -21.62 1.21 -2.34
C SER A 6 -21.28 2.67 -2.15
N HIS A 7 -21.95 3.52 -2.92
CA HIS A 7 -21.94 4.96 -2.70
C HIS A 7 -22.68 5.29 -1.41
N THR A 8 -22.18 6.26 -0.65
CA THR A 8 -22.80 6.67 0.62
C THR A 8 -23.39 8.07 0.53
N TYR A 9 -22.55 9.07 0.27
CA TYR A 9 -22.91 10.47 0.03
C TYR A 9 -21.70 11.19 -0.59
N ASP A 10 -21.96 12.15 -1.47
CA ASP A 10 -20.93 12.96 -2.15
C ASP A 10 -19.78 12.10 -2.71
N ASP A 11 -18.52 12.38 -2.38
CA ASP A 11 -17.37 11.64 -2.86
C ASP A 11 -16.91 10.51 -1.90
N HIS A 12 -17.83 10.03 -1.06
CA HIS A 12 -17.57 8.94 -0.12
C HIS A 12 -18.22 7.61 -0.53
N PHE A 13 -17.39 6.57 -0.48
CA PHE A 13 -17.74 5.21 -0.89
C PHE A 13 -17.38 4.22 0.22
N VAL A 14 -18.02 3.06 0.18
CA VAL A 14 -17.56 1.87 0.88
C VAL A 14 -17.16 0.83 -0.16
N VAL A 15 -15.89 0.50 -0.18
CA VAL A 15 -15.32 -0.57 -1.00
C VAL A 15 -15.12 -1.78 -0.10
N TRP A 16 -15.62 -2.94 -0.53
CA TRP A 16 -15.52 -4.18 0.22
C TRP A 16 -14.37 -5.01 -0.30
N PHE A 17 -13.38 -5.33 0.52
CA PHE A 17 -12.31 -6.27 0.20
C PHE A 17 -12.48 -7.50 1.09
N GLU A 18 -12.94 -8.61 0.51
CA GLU A 18 -13.41 -9.78 1.28
C GLU A 18 -14.47 -9.37 2.33
N ALA A 19 -14.18 -9.53 3.62
CA ALA A 19 -15.06 -9.12 4.73
C ALA A 19 -14.82 -7.69 5.22
N ASP A 20 -13.76 -7.03 4.74
CA ASP A 20 -13.37 -5.70 5.21
C ASP A 20 -14.09 -4.60 4.44
N ALA A 21 -14.79 -3.74 5.18
CA ALA A 21 -15.43 -2.54 4.64
C ALA A 21 -14.48 -1.34 4.75
N ILE A 22 -13.92 -0.91 3.62
CA ILE A 22 -13.01 0.22 3.53
C ILE A 22 -13.81 1.48 3.21
N ARG A 23 -13.71 2.49 4.08
CA ARG A 23 -14.28 3.81 3.84
C ARG A 23 -13.35 4.59 2.92
N THR A 24 -13.80 4.83 1.70
CA THR A 24 -13.01 5.42 0.64
C THR A 24 -13.50 6.84 0.35
N THR A 25 -12.56 7.77 0.28
CA THR A 25 -12.82 9.17 -0.12
C THR A 25 -12.14 9.39 -1.45
N LEU A 26 -12.93 9.67 -2.49
CA LEU A 26 -12.43 10.17 -3.77
C LEU A 26 -12.40 11.70 -3.67
N SER A 27 -11.37 12.37 -4.19
CA SER A 27 -11.37 13.84 -4.24
C SER A 27 -10.31 14.35 -5.20
N ASP A 28 -10.55 15.50 -5.79
CA ASP A 28 -9.53 16.40 -6.36
C ASP A 28 -9.34 17.68 -5.52
N SER A 29 -10.14 17.90 -4.47
CA SER A 29 -10.00 19.06 -3.59
C SER A 29 -8.96 18.85 -2.48
N GLY A 30 -8.03 19.80 -2.35
CA GLY A 30 -7.04 19.87 -1.28
C GLY A 30 -7.65 20.00 0.12
N ASP A 31 -8.77 20.71 0.27
CA ASP A 31 -9.46 20.88 1.57
C ASP A 31 -10.01 19.54 2.09
N VAL A 32 -10.48 18.67 1.17
CA VAL A 32 -10.94 17.33 1.51
C VAL A 32 -9.77 16.45 1.94
N VAL A 33 -8.60 16.60 1.29
CA VAL A 33 -7.37 15.91 1.69
C VAL A 33 -6.92 16.35 3.08
N ASP A 34 -6.86 17.66 3.36
CA ASP A 34 -6.58 18.21 4.70
C ASP A 34 -7.51 17.62 5.75
N SER A 35 -8.82 17.67 5.50
CA SER A 35 -9.85 17.14 6.39
C SER A 35 -9.72 15.63 6.62
N TRP A 36 -9.34 14.88 5.58
CA TRP A 36 -9.12 13.45 5.67
C TRP A 36 -7.88 13.13 6.53
N LEU A 37 -6.77 13.84 6.32
CA LEU A 37 -5.54 13.68 7.09
C LEU A 37 -5.75 14.03 8.57
N ASP A 38 -6.42 15.14 8.85
CA ASP A 38 -6.83 15.55 10.19
C ASP A 38 -7.58 14.43 10.93
N LYS A 39 -8.50 13.77 10.23
CA LYS A 39 -9.25 12.64 10.75
C LYS A 39 -8.37 11.42 11.00
N ILE A 40 -7.41 11.12 10.12
CA ILE A 40 -6.42 10.06 10.35
C ILE A 40 -5.61 10.33 11.61
N TYR A 41 -5.08 11.56 11.78
CA TYR A 41 -4.34 11.93 12.99
C TYR A 41 -5.16 11.74 14.27
N ARG A 42 -6.43 12.17 14.26
CA ARG A 42 -7.34 12.03 15.41
C ARG A 42 -7.63 10.56 15.74
N ILE A 43 -7.94 9.74 14.74
CA ILE A 43 -8.30 8.32 14.95
C ILE A 43 -7.09 7.48 15.37
N HIS A 44 -5.91 7.78 14.83
CA HIS A 44 -4.69 7.02 15.05
C HIS A 44 -3.73 7.64 16.08
N LEU A 45 -4.21 8.61 16.88
CA LEU A 45 -3.41 9.38 17.85
C LEU A 45 -2.48 8.51 18.72
N ARG A 46 -2.95 7.33 19.16
CA ARG A 46 -2.18 6.41 20.01
C ARG A 46 -1.07 5.62 19.30
N ARG A 47 -0.98 5.71 17.97
CA ARG A 47 -0.05 4.91 17.13
C ARG A 47 0.71 5.75 16.10
N LEU A 48 0.64 7.09 16.18
CA LEU A 48 1.33 7.98 15.23
C LEU A 48 2.85 7.78 15.19
N ASN A 49 3.47 7.26 16.26
CA ASN A 49 4.91 6.97 16.25
C ASN A 49 5.31 5.75 15.41
N ARG A 50 4.36 5.02 14.81
CA ARG A 50 4.61 3.79 14.05
C ARG A 50 3.52 3.49 13.02
N LEU A 51 2.94 4.53 12.41
CA LEU A 51 1.81 4.35 11.51
C LEU A 51 2.27 3.61 10.25
N VAL A 52 1.55 2.56 9.87
CA VAL A 52 1.74 1.89 8.57
C VAL A 52 0.68 2.43 7.62
N VAL A 53 1.12 2.77 6.41
CA VAL A 53 0.31 3.43 5.40
C VAL A 53 0.50 2.68 4.08
N GLY A 54 -0.57 2.14 3.51
CA GLY A 54 -0.55 1.63 2.15
C GLY A 54 -0.47 2.79 1.17
N LEU A 55 0.47 2.74 0.23
CA LEU A 55 0.69 3.75 -0.79
C LEU A 55 0.81 3.10 -2.15
N ASP A 56 0.13 3.68 -3.12
CA ASP A 56 0.24 3.33 -4.54
C ASP A 56 -0.08 4.58 -5.38
N VAL A 57 0.32 4.57 -6.65
CA VAL A 57 0.01 5.65 -7.60
C VAL A 57 -0.33 5.11 -8.99
N GLU A 58 -1.21 5.82 -9.70
CA GLU A 58 -1.65 5.44 -11.04
C GLU A 58 -1.52 6.60 -12.02
N TRP A 59 -1.24 6.30 -13.28
CA TRP A 59 -1.06 7.28 -14.36
C TRP A 59 -1.48 6.71 -15.72
N HIS A 60 -1.67 7.59 -16.71
CA HIS A 60 -2.03 7.16 -18.06
C HIS A 60 -0.92 6.28 -18.67
N PRO A 61 -1.24 5.14 -19.32
CA PRO A 61 -0.21 4.31 -19.94
C PRO A 61 0.48 5.02 -21.11
N CYS A 62 1.82 5.07 -21.10
CA CYS A 62 2.60 5.63 -22.20
C CYS A 62 2.25 4.96 -23.54
N THR A 63 2.02 5.76 -24.58
CA THR A 63 1.65 5.26 -25.91
C THR A 63 2.85 5.05 -26.83
N TYR A 64 3.94 5.78 -26.59
CA TYR A 64 5.21 5.67 -27.33
C TYR A 64 6.42 5.94 -26.44
N ARG A 65 7.62 5.64 -26.96
CA ARG A 65 8.87 5.83 -26.23
C ARG A 65 9.16 7.32 -26.03
N GLY A 66 9.32 7.75 -24.78
CA GLY A 66 9.55 9.16 -24.41
C GLY A 66 8.28 9.91 -23.99
N ASP A 67 7.12 9.26 -24.07
CA ASP A 67 5.87 9.75 -23.49
C ASP A 67 5.96 9.62 -21.95
N VAL A 68 6.09 10.75 -21.24
CA VAL A 68 6.17 10.80 -19.78
C VAL A 68 4.83 11.30 -19.25
N GLN A 69 4.07 10.40 -18.65
CA GLN A 69 2.75 10.70 -18.10
C GLN A 69 2.87 11.00 -16.61
N PRO A 70 2.37 12.15 -16.11
CA PRO A 70 2.46 12.48 -14.70
C PRO A 70 1.61 11.54 -13.85
N VAL A 71 1.92 11.42 -12.56
CA VAL A 71 1.01 10.75 -11.60
C VAL A 71 -0.37 11.41 -11.68
N ALA A 72 -1.38 10.60 -11.96
CA ALA A 72 -2.76 11.04 -12.09
C ALA A 72 -3.58 10.86 -10.81
N VAL A 73 -3.33 9.74 -10.12
CA VAL A 73 -4.02 9.37 -8.88
C VAL A 73 -3.00 8.92 -7.85
N LEU A 74 -3.11 9.44 -6.63
CA LEU A 74 -2.39 8.99 -5.45
C LEU A 74 -3.37 8.25 -4.52
N GLN A 75 -3.02 7.04 -4.11
CA GLN A 75 -3.79 6.28 -3.13
C GLN A 75 -3.07 6.20 -1.79
N ILE A 76 -3.80 6.48 -0.71
CA ILE A 76 -3.28 6.41 0.66
C ILE A 76 -4.27 5.63 1.51
N CYS A 77 -3.83 4.53 2.12
CA CYS A 77 -4.68 3.72 2.99
C CYS A 77 -4.10 3.59 4.40
N VAL A 78 -4.91 3.92 5.41
CA VAL A 78 -4.58 3.75 6.83
C VAL A 78 -5.73 3.04 7.54
N GLY A 79 -5.50 1.79 7.94
CA GLY A 79 -6.58 0.96 8.48
C GLY A 79 -7.66 0.74 7.42
N HIS A 80 -8.92 0.93 7.80
CA HIS A 80 -10.08 0.76 6.90
C HIS A 80 -10.51 2.11 6.30
N ARG A 81 -9.54 3.00 6.03
CA ARG A 81 -9.77 4.30 5.41
C ARG A 81 -8.82 4.46 4.25
N CYS A 82 -9.37 4.71 3.07
CA CYS A 82 -8.61 4.96 1.85
C CYS A 82 -8.92 6.36 1.34
N LEU A 83 -7.90 7.11 0.99
CA LEU A 83 -7.98 8.31 0.18
C LEU A 83 -7.55 7.93 -1.24
N ILE A 84 -8.33 8.37 -2.22
CA ILE A 84 -8.02 8.30 -3.65
C ILE A 84 -8.02 9.76 -4.12
N PHE A 85 -6.83 10.33 -4.21
CA PHE A 85 -6.64 11.72 -4.55
C PHE A 85 -6.30 11.83 -6.04
N GLN A 86 -7.18 12.44 -6.83
CA GLN A 86 -6.96 12.72 -8.26
C GLN A 86 -6.00 13.91 -8.42
N ILE A 87 -4.76 13.72 -7.99
CA ILE A 87 -3.73 14.77 -7.84
C ILE A 87 -3.46 15.56 -9.14
N LEU A 88 -3.61 14.94 -10.32
CA LEU A 88 -3.45 15.64 -11.60
C LEU A 88 -4.55 16.69 -11.86
N HIS A 89 -5.74 16.48 -11.30
CA HIS A 89 -6.88 17.38 -11.45
C HIS A 89 -7.06 18.30 -10.24
N ALA A 90 -6.15 18.23 -9.27
CA ALA A 90 -6.34 18.89 -8.00
C ALA A 90 -6.39 20.41 -8.11
N ASP A 91 -7.24 21.04 -7.29
CA ASP A 91 -7.28 22.50 -7.15
C ASP A 91 -5.96 23.02 -6.54
N TYR A 92 -5.42 22.31 -5.56
CA TYR A 92 -4.08 22.45 -5.01
C TYR A 92 -3.67 21.19 -4.25
N ILE A 93 -2.37 21.06 -3.98
CA ILE A 93 -1.83 20.00 -3.12
C ILE A 93 -1.56 20.61 -1.73
N PRO A 94 -2.24 20.16 -0.66
CA PRO A 94 -2.11 20.80 0.65
C PRO A 94 -0.74 20.52 1.30
N GLU A 95 -0.20 21.51 2.03
CA GLU A 95 1.06 21.40 2.79
C GLU A 95 1.03 20.22 3.79
N SER A 96 -0.14 19.92 4.34
CA SER A 96 -0.32 18.78 5.25
C SER A 96 0.00 17.44 4.58
N LEU A 97 -0.24 17.30 3.27
CA LEU A 97 0.09 16.09 2.53
C LEU A 97 1.60 15.96 2.34
N PHE A 98 2.30 17.06 2.05
CA PHE A 98 3.77 17.09 2.03
C PHE A 98 4.33 16.64 3.39
N GLY A 99 3.85 17.24 4.48
CA GLY A 99 4.25 16.88 5.83
C GLY A 99 3.92 15.44 6.20
N PHE A 100 2.76 14.93 5.78
CA PHE A 100 2.34 13.56 6.05
C PHE A 100 3.23 12.53 5.35
N LEU A 101 3.50 12.72 4.04
CA LEU A 101 4.34 11.78 3.27
C LEU A 101 5.81 11.82 3.71
N ALA A 102 6.33 12.98 4.11
CA ALA A 102 7.70 13.15 4.57
C ALA A 102 7.95 12.73 6.04
N ASP A 103 6.91 12.33 6.78
CA ASP A 103 7.02 12.00 8.21
C ASP A 103 7.67 10.62 8.43
N ASP A 104 8.92 10.61 8.90
CA ASP A 104 9.69 9.39 9.19
C ASP A 104 9.10 8.49 10.30
N ARG A 105 8.11 8.98 11.05
CA ARG A 105 7.37 8.16 12.01
C ARG A 105 6.46 7.16 11.30
N PHE A 106 6.08 7.44 10.06
CA PHE A 106 5.20 6.61 9.25
C PHE A 106 6.00 5.66 8.37
N THR A 107 5.39 4.56 7.94
CA THR A 107 5.98 3.62 6.98
C THR A 107 5.02 3.48 5.82
N PHE A 108 5.46 3.86 4.64
CA PHE A 108 4.71 3.74 3.40
C PHE A 108 5.05 2.41 2.74
N VAL A 109 4.03 1.58 2.51
CA VAL A 109 4.20 0.21 2.01
C VAL A 109 3.43 0.02 0.72
N GLY A 110 4.07 -0.70 -0.21
CA GLY A 110 3.51 -1.01 -1.52
C GLY A 110 4.44 -1.94 -2.29
N VAL A 111 4.00 -2.38 -3.47
CA VAL A 111 4.84 -3.15 -4.41
C VAL A 111 5.34 -2.19 -5.47
N GLY A 112 6.65 -1.94 -5.53
CA GLY A 112 7.18 -0.87 -6.38
C GLY A 112 7.21 0.50 -5.71
N VAL A 113 6.89 0.60 -4.42
CA VAL A 113 6.69 1.87 -3.70
C VAL A 113 7.87 2.86 -3.77
N HIS A 114 9.10 2.38 -3.99
CA HIS A 114 10.25 3.27 -4.20
C HIS A 114 10.19 3.98 -5.56
N ASP A 115 9.73 3.29 -6.59
CA ASP A 115 9.51 3.86 -7.92
C ASP A 115 8.35 4.86 -7.87
N ASP A 116 7.28 4.54 -7.13
CA ASP A 116 6.14 5.44 -6.90
C ASP A 116 6.57 6.71 -6.16
N ALA A 117 7.36 6.56 -5.08
CA ALA A 117 7.92 7.69 -4.34
C ALA A 117 8.83 8.57 -5.20
N ALA A 118 9.70 7.96 -6.02
CA ALA A 118 10.57 8.70 -6.94
C ALA A 118 9.74 9.48 -7.98
N LYS A 119 8.65 8.89 -8.47
CA LYS A 119 7.75 9.51 -9.42
C LYS A 119 6.93 10.65 -8.79
N LEU A 120 6.40 10.47 -7.58
CA LEU A 120 5.72 11.51 -6.82
C LEU A 120 6.63 12.73 -6.57
N ARG A 121 7.89 12.48 -6.21
CA ARG A 121 8.90 13.52 -6.06
C ARG A 121 9.15 14.27 -7.37
N LEU A 122 9.33 13.55 -8.47
CA LEU A 122 9.62 14.15 -9.77
C LEU A 122 8.46 14.99 -10.29
N ASP A 123 7.24 14.44 -10.21
CA ASP A 123 6.06 15.04 -10.85
C ASP A 123 5.44 16.14 -9.99
N HIS A 124 5.46 15.99 -8.66
CA HIS A 124 4.68 16.81 -7.71
C HIS A 124 5.50 17.36 -6.54
N GLY A 125 6.80 17.05 -6.44
CA GLY A 125 7.65 17.47 -5.32
C GLY A 125 7.33 16.79 -3.99
N LEU A 126 6.50 15.75 -3.99
CA LEU A 126 6.09 15.02 -2.80
C LEU A 126 7.17 14.01 -2.38
N GLU A 127 7.85 14.29 -1.28
CA GLU A 127 8.84 13.39 -0.69
C GLU A 127 8.16 12.34 0.19
N VAL A 128 8.49 11.07 -0.01
CA VAL A 128 8.04 9.95 0.83
C VAL A 128 9.18 9.55 1.76
N GLY A 129 9.06 9.84 3.06
CA GLY A 129 10.16 9.72 4.02
C GLY A 129 10.65 8.28 4.17
N ARG A 130 9.76 7.36 4.56
CA ARG A 130 10.10 5.94 4.76
C ARG A 130 9.23 5.01 3.94
N ALA A 131 9.69 4.69 2.74
CA ALA A 131 9.10 3.68 1.86
C ALA A 131 9.67 2.27 2.13
N VAL A 132 8.82 1.24 2.08
CA VAL A 132 9.19 -0.18 2.28
C VAL A 132 8.51 -1.03 1.22
N ASP A 133 9.31 -1.65 0.35
CA ASP A 133 8.81 -2.53 -0.70
C ASP A 133 8.42 -3.90 -0.14
N LEU A 134 7.16 -4.28 -0.36
CA LEU A 134 6.61 -5.54 0.15
C LEU A 134 7.28 -6.77 -0.46
N ARG A 135 7.79 -6.69 -1.69
CA ARG A 135 8.52 -7.80 -2.35
C ARG A 135 9.78 -8.14 -1.57
N SER A 136 10.59 -7.12 -1.28
CA SER A 136 11.83 -7.27 -0.52
C SER A 136 11.55 -7.73 0.90
N LEU A 137 10.54 -7.15 1.56
CA LEU A 137 10.12 -7.55 2.90
C LEU A 137 9.71 -9.03 2.95
N ALA A 138 8.87 -9.48 2.01
CA ALA A 138 8.39 -10.85 1.93
C ALA A 138 9.53 -11.83 1.63
N ALA A 139 10.33 -11.56 0.59
CA ALA A 139 11.42 -12.44 0.17
C ALA A 139 12.46 -12.66 1.28
N ASN A 140 12.85 -11.59 1.98
CA ASN A 140 13.86 -11.65 3.03
C ASN A 140 13.36 -12.35 4.30
N THR A 141 12.10 -12.16 4.65
CA THR A 141 11.51 -12.70 5.88
C THR A 141 11.09 -14.15 5.72
N LEU A 142 10.52 -14.52 4.56
CA LEU A 142 10.11 -15.91 4.26
C LEU A 142 11.25 -16.76 3.70
N LYS A 143 12.43 -16.17 3.43
CA LYS A 143 13.56 -16.84 2.76
C LYS A 143 13.16 -17.44 1.41
N GLN A 144 12.33 -16.71 0.67
CA GLN A 144 11.86 -17.08 -0.66
C GLN A 144 12.24 -15.99 -1.69
N PRO A 145 13.43 -16.07 -2.31
CA PRO A 145 13.91 -15.06 -3.25
C PRO A 145 12.96 -14.77 -4.42
N ALA A 146 12.18 -15.77 -4.85
CA ALA A 146 11.19 -15.63 -5.92
C ALA A 146 10.11 -14.56 -5.64
N LEU A 147 9.84 -14.25 -4.36
CA LEU A 147 8.90 -13.18 -4.00
C LEU A 147 9.45 -11.78 -4.27
N GLY A 148 10.76 -11.64 -4.48
CA GLY A 148 11.42 -10.37 -4.77
C GLY A 148 11.00 -9.73 -6.09
N THR A 149 10.39 -10.51 -7.00
CA THR A 149 9.87 -10.05 -8.29
C THR A 149 8.35 -10.24 -8.42
N ALA A 150 7.68 -10.68 -7.35
CA ALA A 150 6.25 -10.93 -7.34
C ALA A 150 5.43 -9.64 -7.41
N GLY A 151 4.29 -9.69 -8.09
CA GLY A 151 3.29 -8.64 -8.01
C GLY A 151 2.47 -8.73 -6.71
N LEU A 152 1.77 -7.65 -6.35
CA LEU A 152 0.92 -7.60 -5.15
C LEU A 152 -0.07 -8.76 -5.05
N GLN A 153 -0.70 -9.14 -6.17
CA GLN A 153 -1.62 -10.28 -6.23
C GLN A 153 -0.98 -11.58 -5.72
N ALA A 154 0.26 -11.87 -6.11
CA ALA A 154 0.96 -13.08 -5.70
C ALA A 154 1.37 -13.02 -4.23
N LEU A 155 1.84 -11.86 -3.74
CA LEU A 155 2.16 -11.67 -2.33
C LEU A 155 0.95 -11.83 -1.43
N VAL A 156 -0.18 -11.20 -1.78
CA VAL A 156 -1.44 -11.30 -1.05
C VAL A 156 -1.94 -12.75 -1.03
N SER A 157 -1.85 -13.46 -2.15
CA SER A 157 -2.21 -14.88 -2.20
C SER A 157 -1.34 -15.73 -1.26
N GLU A 158 -0.03 -15.54 -1.29
CA GLU A 158 0.93 -16.32 -0.48
C GLU A 158 0.75 -16.08 1.02
N VAL A 159 0.59 -14.82 1.44
CA VAL A 159 0.58 -14.45 2.86
C VAL A 159 -0.81 -14.42 3.48
N MET A 160 -1.80 -13.94 2.72
CA MET A 160 -3.16 -13.73 3.23
C MET A 160 -4.10 -14.87 2.81
N GLY A 161 -3.71 -15.72 1.87
CA GLY A 161 -4.60 -16.75 1.31
C GLY A 161 -5.76 -16.17 0.49
N VAL A 162 -5.66 -14.90 0.10
CA VAL A 162 -6.72 -14.17 -0.59
C VAL A 162 -6.42 -14.07 -2.08
N LYS A 163 -7.40 -14.42 -2.92
CA LYS A 163 -7.31 -14.20 -4.36
C LYS A 163 -7.74 -12.76 -4.70
N MET A 164 -6.76 -11.93 -5.01
CA MET A 164 -6.97 -10.61 -5.58
C MET A 164 -7.02 -10.72 -7.11
N GLU A 165 -7.93 -10.01 -7.77
CA GLU A 165 -7.91 -9.87 -9.22
C GLU A 165 -7.47 -8.45 -9.56
N LYS A 166 -6.56 -8.34 -10.54
CA LYS A 166 -6.07 -7.06 -11.05
C LYS A 166 -6.35 -7.00 -12.56
N PRO A 167 -7.60 -6.71 -12.97
CA PRO A 167 -7.99 -6.73 -14.38
C PRO A 167 -7.09 -5.80 -15.22
N GLN A 168 -6.49 -6.36 -16.27
CA GLN A 168 -5.54 -5.63 -17.10
C GLN A 168 -6.17 -4.41 -17.78
N HIS A 169 -7.47 -4.47 -18.12
CA HIS A 169 -8.18 -3.36 -18.75
C HIS A 169 -8.34 -2.16 -17.81
N VAL A 170 -8.46 -2.37 -16.50
CA VAL A 170 -8.49 -1.28 -15.50
C VAL A 170 -7.08 -0.73 -15.29
N ARG A 171 -6.08 -1.60 -15.12
CA ARG A 171 -4.68 -1.17 -14.93
C ARG A 171 -4.16 -0.32 -16.08
N ARG A 172 -4.66 -0.54 -17.29
CA ARG A 172 -4.28 0.19 -18.51
C ARG A 172 -5.34 1.20 -18.98
N SER A 173 -6.24 1.59 -18.08
CA SER A 173 -7.30 2.55 -18.40
C SER A 173 -6.80 4.00 -18.32
N ALA A 174 -7.67 4.94 -18.71
CA ALA A 174 -7.39 6.37 -18.63
C ALA A 174 -7.48 6.86 -17.17
N TRP A 175 -6.41 6.66 -16.39
CA TRP A 175 -6.31 7.15 -15.00
C TRP A 175 -6.25 8.68 -14.89
N ASP A 176 -5.94 9.35 -15.99
CA ASP A 176 -5.98 10.80 -16.17
C ASP A 176 -7.39 11.34 -16.49
N ALA A 177 -8.40 10.48 -16.60
CA ALA A 177 -9.77 10.94 -16.77
C ALA A 177 -10.26 11.72 -15.54
N ARG A 178 -11.04 12.80 -15.76
CA ARG A 178 -11.62 13.59 -14.66
C ARG A 178 -12.57 12.80 -13.77
N ASN A 179 -13.27 11.81 -14.34
CA ASN A 179 -14.18 10.95 -13.60
C ASN A 179 -13.64 9.53 -13.65
N LEU A 180 -13.25 8.99 -12.49
CA LEU A 180 -12.88 7.59 -12.39
C LEU A 180 -14.12 6.69 -12.46
N SER A 181 -13.98 5.56 -13.15
CA SER A 181 -15.00 4.51 -13.15
C SER A 181 -15.09 3.81 -11.78
N SER A 182 -16.19 3.12 -11.52
CA SER A 182 -16.32 2.29 -10.31
C SER A 182 -15.23 1.21 -10.24
N ASP A 183 -14.83 0.65 -11.39
CA ASP A 183 -13.77 -0.36 -11.46
C ASP A 183 -12.40 0.24 -11.11
N GLN A 184 -12.08 1.43 -11.61
CA GLN A 184 -10.87 2.18 -11.25
C GLN A 184 -10.85 2.48 -9.75
N LEU A 185 -11.96 2.96 -9.20
CA LEU A 185 -12.08 3.29 -7.77
C LEU A 185 -11.91 2.06 -6.88
N MET A 186 -12.55 0.94 -7.24
CA MET A 186 -12.41 -0.34 -6.54
C MET A 186 -10.98 -0.88 -6.62
N TYR A 187 -10.34 -0.76 -7.78
CA TYR A 187 -8.96 -1.20 -8.02
C TYR A 187 -7.98 -0.40 -7.16
N ALA A 188 -8.00 0.93 -7.28
CA ALA A 188 -7.15 1.85 -6.55
C ALA A 188 -7.29 1.68 -5.02
N CYS A 189 -8.53 1.52 -4.53
CA CYS A 189 -8.77 1.24 -3.12
C CYS A 189 -8.20 -0.12 -2.69
N ALA A 190 -8.39 -1.16 -3.51
CA ALA A 190 -7.95 -2.50 -3.18
C ALA A 190 -6.43 -2.61 -3.13
N ASP A 191 -5.70 -1.93 -4.01
CA ASP A 191 -4.24 -1.95 -4.04
C ASP A 191 -3.61 -1.31 -2.80
N ALA A 192 -4.05 -0.10 -2.45
CA ALA A 192 -3.56 0.57 -1.25
C ALA A 192 -3.94 -0.19 0.03
N PHE A 193 -5.19 -0.68 0.13
CA PHE A 193 -5.63 -1.46 1.28
C PHE A 193 -4.89 -2.79 1.40
N ALA A 194 -4.74 -3.55 0.31
CA ALA A 194 -4.05 -4.83 0.33
C ALA A 194 -2.58 -4.66 0.71
N SER A 195 -1.92 -3.59 0.29
CA SER A 195 -0.55 -3.27 0.70
C SER A 195 -0.44 -2.98 2.20
N PHE A 196 -1.35 -2.15 2.73
CA PHE A 196 -1.45 -1.88 4.17
C PHE A 196 -1.68 -3.17 4.96
N GLU A 197 -2.70 -3.95 4.58
CA GLU A 197 -3.15 -5.11 5.35
C GLU A 197 -2.18 -6.28 5.23
N PHE A 198 -1.52 -6.44 4.09
CA PHE A 198 -0.39 -7.35 3.93
C PHE A 198 0.69 -7.03 4.97
N CYS A 199 1.15 -5.78 5.04
CA CYS A 199 2.21 -5.41 5.99
C CYS A 199 1.75 -5.62 7.43
N ASN A 200 0.52 -5.21 7.76
CA ASN A 200 -0.07 -5.38 9.09
C ASN A 200 -0.10 -6.86 9.51
N LYS A 201 -0.64 -7.75 8.67
CA LYS A 201 -0.67 -9.20 8.95
C LYS A 201 0.73 -9.81 8.97
N PHE A 202 1.62 -9.38 8.07
CA PHE A 202 2.97 -9.92 7.95
C PHE A 202 3.86 -9.57 9.15
N VAL A 203 3.76 -8.33 9.65
CA VAL A 203 4.44 -7.90 10.88
C VAL A 203 3.89 -8.64 12.10
N MET A 204 2.58 -8.89 12.17
CA MET A 204 1.98 -9.67 13.28
C MET A 204 2.39 -11.15 13.22
N HIS A 205 2.39 -11.77 12.04
CA HIS A 205 2.77 -13.17 11.87
C HIS A 205 4.27 -13.40 12.04
N SER A 206 5.13 -12.48 11.60
CA SER A 206 6.58 -12.58 11.82
C SER A 206 6.91 -12.47 13.31
N ARG A 207 6.25 -11.58 14.07
CA ARG A 207 6.39 -11.54 15.54
C ARG A 207 6.01 -12.87 16.19
N MET A 208 4.91 -13.51 15.77
CA MET A 208 4.52 -14.82 16.30
C MET A 208 5.45 -15.97 15.86
N ARG A 209 6.03 -15.94 14.65
CA ARG A 209 7.01 -16.96 14.20
C ARG A 209 8.37 -16.81 14.87
N PHE A 210 8.75 -15.60 15.30
CA PHE A 210 10.00 -15.32 16.01
C PHE A 210 9.84 -15.27 17.55
N GLU A 211 8.62 -15.36 18.09
CA GLU A 211 8.30 -15.60 19.51
C GLU A 211 7.98 -17.09 19.77
N LEU A 212 8.77 -18.03 19.23
CA LEU A 212 8.80 -19.39 19.79
C LEU A 212 9.70 -19.38 21.04
N PRO A 213 9.29 -20.00 22.16
CA PRO A 213 10.07 -19.98 23.40
C PRO A 213 11.49 -20.50 23.16
N TYR A 214 12.45 -19.88 23.83
CA TYR A 214 13.90 -20.18 23.85
C TYR A 214 14.26 -21.68 24.13
N PHE A 215 13.27 -22.54 24.38
CA PHE A 215 13.40 -23.95 24.75
C PHE A 215 13.47 -24.96 23.59
N LEU A 216 13.39 -24.52 22.33
CA LEU A 216 13.52 -25.43 21.17
C LEU A 216 14.79 -25.20 20.32
N GLN A 217 15.80 -24.49 20.85
CA GLN A 217 17.04 -24.20 20.11
C GLN A 217 18.21 -25.17 20.37
N HIS A 218 18.01 -26.26 21.11
CA HIS A 218 19.03 -27.31 21.27
C HIS A 218 18.53 -28.68 20.87
N LYS A 219 18.73 -29.02 19.60
CA LYS A 219 19.08 -30.37 19.14
C LYS A 219 19.42 -30.28 17.66
N LEU A 220 20.68 -29.97 17.37
CA LEU A 220 21.46 -30.42 16.21
C LEU A 220 22.79 -29.67 16.31
N GLU A 221 23.72 -30.27 17.05
CA GLU A 221 25.19 -30.20 16.87
C GLU A 221 25.87 -30.68 18.17
N ALA A 222 25.98 -32.00 18.30
CA ALA A 222 26.99 -32.66 19.12
C ALA A 222 27.06 -34.13 18.69
N ILE A 223 27.71 -34.41 17.57
CA ILE A 223 28.42 -35.69 17.40
C ILE A 223 29.90 -35.33 17.34
N PRO A 224 30.65 -35.40 18.46
CA PRO A 224 32.09 -35.46 18.40
C PRO A 224 32.46 -36.92 18.14
N CYS A 225 32.88 -37.24 16.92
CA CYS A 225 33.61 -38.49 16.69
C CYS A 225 35.07 -38.20 17.04
N CYS A 226 35.44 -38.44 18.30
CA CYS A 226 36.83 -38.57 18.72
C CYS A 226 37.40 -39.87 18.17
N ALA A 227 38.66 -39.79 17.74
CA ALA A 227 39.48 -40.86 17.22
C ALA A 227 40.02 -41.84 18.31
N HIS A 228 40.57 -42.96 17.81
CA HIS A 228 41.48 -43.97 18.40
C HIS A 228 40.81 -45.23 18.97
N VAL A 229 40.94 -46.39 18.29
CA VAL A 229 42.11 -47.31 18.27
C VAL A 229 42.21 -47.94 16.89
#